data_AF-A0A1Q3EUA9-F1
#
_entry.id   AF-A0A1Q3EUA9-F1
#
_cell.length_a   1.000
_cell.length_b   1.000
_cell.length_c   1.000
_cell.angle_alpha   90.00
_cell.angle_beta   90.00
_cell.angle_gamma   90.00
#
_symmetry.space_group_name_H-M   'P 1'
#
loop_
_entity.id
_entity.type
_entity.pdbx_description
1 polymer ?
#
loop_
_entity_poly.entity_id
_entity_poly.type
_entity_poly.pdbx_seq_one_letter_code
_entity_poly.pdbx_strand_id
1 'polypeptide(L)'
;CSSDLFFAIVLLVILSVLSKTDAIYENKFEVTQGCLQYNSYQGYYFAHPYLSTGAFKNVRTKADNTTEIRIGILAKNDGLIRLAPVQYPYDRTSMNELVLSGWNNTRIAVRRYTRTGPATTTGQIVLRDQSSLGLLSEFKPLMFTLAIKSNGSVKLTKDGDRVPFLEFSDTTLSSKFVSFANWDVPVIFFFDCPLK
;
A
#
# COMPACT_ATOMS: atom_id res chain seq x y z
N CYS A 1 -2.07 -20.89 57.35
CA CYS A 1 -2.72 -21.76 56.35
C CYS A 1 -3.58 -21.02 55.29
N SER A 2 -3.90 -19.73 55.44
CA SER A 2 -4.81 -19.03 54.50
C SER A 2 -4.11 -18.11 53.49
N SER A 3 -2.86 -17.70 53.74
CA SER A 3 -2.09 -16.79 52.87
C SER A 3 -1.54 -17.48 51.62
N ASP A 4 -1.12 -18.73 51.75
CA ASP A 4 -0.44 -19.48 50.69
C ASP A 4 -1.41 -19.90 49.58
N LEU A 5 -2.67 -20.18 49.95
CA LEU A 5 -3.73 -20.49 49.01
C LEU A 5 -4.10 -19.26 48.15
N PHE A 6 -4.09 -18.07 48.75
CA PHE A 6 -4.42 -16.83 48.06
C PHE A 6 -3.36 -16.45 47.02
N PHE A 7 -2.07 -16.60 47.39
CA PHE A 7 -0.95 -16.40 46.46
C PHE A 7 -0.98 -17.37 45.29
N ALA A 8 -1.28 -18.64 45.55
CA ALA A 8 -1.39 -19.65 44.50
C ALA A 8 -2.50 -19.32 43.48
N ILE A 9 -3.65 -18.84 43.96
CA ILE A 9 -4.78 -18.44 43.10
C ILE A 9 -4.41 -17.24 42.23
N VAL A 10 -3.79 -16.21 42.81
CA VAL A 10 -3.36 -15.02 42.05
C VAL A 10 -2.34 -15.38 40.99
N LEU A 11 -1.37 -16.25 41.31
CA LEU A 11 -0.35 -16.69 40.36
C LEU A 11 -0.97 -17.51 39.21
N LEU A 12 -1.95 -18.38 39.50
CA LEU A 12 -2.70 -19.14 38.50
C LEU A 12 -3.53 -18.26 37.58
N VAL A 13 -4.14 -17.19 38.10
CA VAL A 13 -4.87 -16.20 37.30
C VAL A 13 -3.91 -15.41 36.41
N ILE A 14 -2.74 -15.02 36.91
CA ILE A 14 -1.73 -14.33 36.10
C ILE A 14 -1.20 -15.26 34.98
N LEU A 15 -0.91 -16.53 35.30
CA LEU A 15 -0.46 -17.53 34.33
C LEU A 15 -1.52 -17.88 33.28
N SER A 16 -2.81 -17.88 33.65
CA SER A 16 -3.91 -18.13 32.70
C SER A 16 -4.16 -16.94 31.78
N VAL A 17 -3.93 -15.71 32.25
CA VAL A 17 -3.95 -14.49 31.42
C VAL A 17 -2.72 -14.40 30.50
N LEU A 18 -1.59 -14.96 30.92
CA LEU A 18 -0.35 -15.02 30.12
C LEU A 18 -0.32 -16.18 29.11
N SER A 19 -1.24 -17.13 29.23
CA SER A 19 -1.46 -18.16 28.22
C SER A 19 -2.05 -17.52 26.97
N LYS A 20 -1.18 -16.96 26.12
CA LYS A 20 -1.54 -16.59 24.76
C LYS A 20 -2.08 -17.85 24.09
N THR A 21 -3.39 -17.88 23.88
CA THR A 21 -3.96 -18.78 22.89
C THR A 21 -3.32 -18.40 21.56
N ASP A 22 -2.49 -19.28 21.00
CA ASP A 22 -2.16 -19.22 19.58
C ASP A 22 -3.49 -19.35 18.84
N ALA A 23 -4.03 -18.21 18.42
CA ALA A 23 -5.33 -18.16 17.78
C ALA A 23 -5.18 -18.87 16.44
N ILE A 24 -5.83 -20.04 16.33
CA ILE A 24 -5.90 -20.84 15.08
C ILE A 24 -6.39 -19.98 13.90
N TYR A 25 -7.10 -18.87 14.19
CA TYR A 25 -7.46 -17.83 13.24
C TYR A 25 -7.02 -16.45 13.73
N GLU A 26 -5.93 -15.93 13.18
CA GLU A 26 -5.51 -14.54 13.40
C GLU A 26 -6.36 -13.57 12.59
N ASN A 27 -6.71 -12.42 13.18
CA ASN A 27 -7.36 -11.34 12.46
C ASN A 27 -6.37 -10.69 11.48
N LYS A 28 -6.52 -11.03 10.20
CA LYS A 28 -5.65 -10.52 9.12
C LYS A 28 -5.79 -9.01 8.87
N PHE A 29 -6.70 -8.31 9.54
CA PHE A 29 -6.85 -6.86 9.47
C PHE A 29 -6.09 -6.11 10.57
N GLU A 30 -5.56 -6.75 11.60
CA GLU A 30 -4.77 -6.05 12.63
C GLU A 30 -3.55 -5.33 12.04
N VAL A 31 -3.04 -5.82 10.92
CA VAL A 31 -1.93 -5.20 10.18
C VAL A 31 -2.25 -3.81 9.62
N THR A 32 -3.53 -3.43 9.52
CA THR A 32 -3.98 -2.11 9.04
C THR A 32 -4.21 -1.11 10.18
N GLN A 33 -4.00 -1.51 11.43
CA GLN A 33 -4.20 -0.64 12.58
C GLN A 33 -3.34 0.64 12.46
N GLY A 34 -3.99 1.80 12.65
CA GLY A 34 -3.37 3.12 12.56
C GLY A 34 -3.25 3.68 11.14
N CYS A 35 -3.64 2.94 10.10
CA CYS A 35 -3.70 3.46 8.74
C CYS A 35 -4.93 4.37 8.54
N LEU A 36 -4.81 5.31 7.61
CA LEU A 36 -5.97 5.94 6.96
C LEU A 36 -6.55 4.99 5.90
N GLN A 37 -7.81 5.20 5.52
CA GLN A 37 -8.52 4.36 4.56
C GLN A 37 -9.14 5.18 3.43
N TYR A 38 -9.07 4.68 2.20
CA TYR A 38 -9.77 5.21 1.04
C TYR A 38 -10.43 4.08 0.24
N ASN A 39 -11.73 4.23 -0.04
CA ASN A 39 -12.53 3.24 -0.76
C ASN A 39 -12.72 3.70 -2.21
N SER A 40 -12.06 3.03 -3.15
CA SER A 40 -12.19 3.30 -4.58
C SER A 40 -13.24 2.39 -5.20
N TYR A 41 -14.32 2.97 -5.71
CA TYR A 41 -15.40 2.21 -6.37
C TYR A 41 -15.94 2.91 -7.62
N GLN A 42 -15.47 4.10 -7.94
CA GLN A 42 -15.97 4.94 -9.03
C GLN A 42 -15.35 4.57 -10.40
N GLY A 43 -14.32 3.72 -10.42
CA GLY A 43 -13.70 3.21 -11.65
C GLY A 43 -12.60 4.12 -12.21
N TYR A 44 -11.87 3.59 -13.19
CA TYR A 44 -10.56 4.10 -13.61
C TYR A 44 -10.54 5.57 -14.05
N TYR A 45 -11.61 6.00 -14.72
CA TYR A 45 -11.73 7.33 -15.33
C TYR A 45 -12.30 8.40 -14.39
N PHE A 46 -12.63 8.03 -13.14
CA PHE A 46 -13.08 9.00 -12.15
C PHE A 46 -11.95 9.97 -11.76
N ALA A 47 -12.33 11.20 -11.42
CA ALA A 47 -11.43 12.22 -10.91
C ALA A 47 -11.08 11.95 -9.43
N HIS A 48 -10.36 10.85 -9.18
CA HIS A 48 -9.94 10.49 -7.83
C HIS A 48 -9.07 11.59 -7.20
N PRO A 49 -9.20 11.84 -5.89
CA PRO A 49 -8.39 12.84 -5.21
C PRO A 49 -6.92 12.43 -5.22
N TYR A 50 -6.05 13.43 -5.33
CA TYR A 50 -4.61 13.29 -5.12
C TYR A 50 -4.26 13.90 -3.77
N LEU A 51 -3.81 13.05 -2.85
CA LEU A 51 -3.51 13.40 -1.47
C LEU A 51 -2.03 13.79 -1.37
N SER A 52 -1.74 14.91 -0.71
CA SER A 52 -0.35 15.33 -0.51
C SER A 52 0.34 14.40 0.48
N THR A 53 1.45 13.80 0.07
CA THR A 53 2.26 12.95 0.96
C THR A 53 3.00 13.76 2.02
N GLY A 54 3.16 15.07 1.84
CA GLY A 54 3.70 15.96 2.86
C GLY A 54 2.77 16.18 4.06
N ALA A 55 1.48 15.83 3.92
CA ALA A 55 0.52 15.88 5.03
C ALA A 55 0.42 14.55 5.81
N PHE A 56 1.08 13.50 5.34
CA PHE A 56 1.05 12.17 5.96
C PHE A 56 1.97 12.11 7.17
N LYS A 57 1.51 11.44 8.24
CA LYS A 57 2.24 11.33 9.51
C LYS A 57 3.30 10.24 9.53
N ASN A 58 3.15 9.23 8.68
CA ASN A 58 3.94 8.00 8.70
C ASN A 58 4.83 7.84 7.46
N VAL A 59 5.03 8.90 6.68
CA VAL A 59 6.04 8.93 5.60
C VAL A 59 7.42 9.19 6.22
N ARG A 60 8.40 8.34 5.90
CA ARG A 60 9.78 8.47 6.39
C ARG A 60 10.74 8.75 5.25
N THR A 61 11.61 9.73 5.43
CA THR A 61 12.78 9.92 4.57
C THR A 61 14.02 9.47 5.32
N LYS A 62 14.76 8.50 4.77
CA LYS A 62 16.02 8.00 5.34
C LYS A 62 17.18 8.92 5.01
N ALA A 63 18.30 8.72 5.71
CA ALA A 63 19.56 9.44 5.47
C ALA A 63 20.10 9.25 4.03
N ASP A 64 19.80 8.13 3.37
CA ASP A 64 20.17 7.88 1.97
C ASP A 64 19.18 8.49 0.96
N ASN A 65 18.32 9.41 1.40
CA ASN A 65 17.24 10.04 0.62
C ASN A 65 16.24 9.02 0.03
N THR A 66 16.05 7.88 0.70
CA THR A 66 14.94 6.98 0.41
C THR A 66 13.68 7.46 1.13
N THR A 67 12.62 7.77 0.38
CA THR A 67 11.27 8.00 0.89
C THR A 67 10.53 6.68 1.00
N GLU A 68 10.01 6.36 2.17
CA GLU A 68 9.22 5.15 2.45
C GLU A 68 7.79 5.50 2.80
N ILE A 69 6.85 4.81 2.13
CA ILE A 69 5.41 4.93 2.34
C ILE A 69 4.86 3.51 2.50
N ARG A 70 4.27 3.19 3.64
CA ARG A 70 3.58 1.91 3.85
C ARG A 70 2.13 2.01 3.43
N ILE A 71 1.71 1.05 2.61
CA ILE A 71 0.40 1.00 1.94
C ILE A 71 -0.17 -0.41 2.09
N GLY A 72 -1.48 -0.50 2.23
CA GLY A 72 -2.27 -1.71 2.18
C GLY A 72 -3.27 -1.69 1.03
N ILE A 73 -3.53 -2.85 0.42
CA ILE A 73 -4.58 -3.02 -0.59
C ILE A 73 -5.40 -4.25 -0.26
N LEU A 74 -6.72 -4.11 -0.22
CA LEU A 74 -7.68 -5.20 -0.13
C LEU A 74 -8.62 -5.14 -1.33
N ALA A 75 -8.51 -6.14 -2.21
CA ALA A 75 -9.33 -6.27 -3.41
C ALA A 75 -9.13 -7.64 -4.07
N LYS A 76 -10.06 -8.01 -4.94
CA LYS A 76 -9.90 -9.17 -5.83
C LYS A 76 -8.79 -8.97 -6.87
N ASN A 77 -8.72 -7.78 -7.47
CA ASN A 77 -7.79 -7.41 -8.54
C ASN A 77 -7.71 -5.86 -8.66
N ASP A 78 -6.83 -5.38 -9.54
CA ASP A 78 -6.78 -4.00 -10.02
C ASP A 78 -6.67 -2.92 -8.91
N GLY A 79 -5.71 -3.11 -8.01
CA GLY A 79 -5.29 -2.04 -7.09
C GLY A 79 -4.37 -1.05 -7.79
N LEU A 80 -4.88 0.14 -8.13
CA LEU A 80 -4.12 1.16 -8.84
C LEU A 80 -3.64 2.27 -7.90
N ILE A 81 -2.33 2.48 -7.90
CA ILE A 81 -1.68 3.60 -7.20
C ILE A 81 -1.13 4.56 -8.25
N ARG A 82 -1.48 5.84 -8.13
CA ARG A 82 -1.05 6.91 -9.01
C ARG A 82 -0.15 7.86 -8.23
N LEU A 83 1.01 8.18 -8.78
CA LEU A 83 2.00 9.07 -8.17
C LEU A 83 2.21 10.29 -9.07
N ALA A 84 2.03 11.49 -8.52
CA ALA A 84 2.04 12.74 -9.28
C ALA A 84 2.91 13.83 -8.62
N PRO A 85 3.44 14.77 -9.43
CA PRO A 85 4.14 15.96 -8.92
C PRO A 85 3.21 17.06 -8.40
N VAL A 86 1.92 17.04 -8.79
CA VAL A 86 0.93 18.06 -8.46
C VAL A 86 -0.42 17.44 -8.07
N GLN A 87 -1.23 18.18 -7.31
CA GLN A 87 -2.54 17.73 -6.83
C GLN A 87 -3.59 17.56 -7.94
N TYR A 88 -3.48 18.34 -9.02
CA TYR A 88 -4.43 18.30 -10.14
C TYR A 88 -3.65 18.02 -11.43
N PRO A 89 -3.29 16.75 -11.71
CA PRO A 89 -2.41 16.40 -12.83
C PRO A 89 -3.19 16.34 -14.16
N TYR A 90 -3.94 17.39 -14.47
CA TYR A 90 -4.75 17.50 -15.69
C TYR A 90 -4.22 18.56 -16.65
N ASP A 91 -3.19 19.30 -16.28
CA ASP A 91 -2.47 20.20 -17.18
C ASP A 91 -1.20 19.54 -17.69
N ARG A 92 -1.37 18.64 -18.68
CA ARG A 92 -0.28 17.90 -19.37
C ARG A 92 0.80 17.37 -18.42
N THR A 93 0.38 16.79 -17.30
CA THR A 93 1.29 16.39 -16.23
C THR A 93 1.82 14.98 -16.47
N SER A 94 3.13 14.82 -16.49
CA SER A 94 3.77 13.50 -16.46
C SER A 94 3.63 12.88 -15.08
N MET A 95 3.16 11.64 -15.01
CA MET A 95 2.91 10.91 -13.76
C MET A 95 3.07 9.40 -13.94
N ASN A 96 3.09 8.68 -12.83
CA ASN A 96 3.26 7.23 -12.80
C ASN A 96 2.00 6.54 -12.29
N GLU A 97 1.76 5.34 -12.80
CA GLU A 97 0.70 4.45 -12.36
C GLU A 97 1.27 3.06 -12.12
N LEU A 98 0.99 2.52 -10.94
CA LEU A 98 1.29 1.15 -10.56
C LEU A 98 -0.05 0.41 -10.53
N VAL A 99 -0.23 -0.50 -11.47
CA VAL A 99 -1.35 -1.45 -11.51
C VAL A 99 -0.89 -2.71 -10.80
N LEU A 100 -1.39 -2.96 -9.60
CA LEU A 100 -1.12 -4.18 -8.84
C LEU A 100 -2.26 -5.17 -9.06
N SER A 101 -1.92 -6.38 -9.49
CA SER A 101 -2.88 -7.47 -9.75
C SER A 101 -3.96 -7.12 -10.78
N GLY A 102 -3.57 -6.47 -11.87
CA GLY A 102 -4.47 -6.30 -13.01
C GLY A 102 -4.71 -7.59 -13.80
N TRP A 103 -5.58 -7.49 -14.80
CA TRP A 103 -5.97 -8.61 -15.67
C TRP A 103 -6.42 -9.82 -14.85
N ASN A 104 -7.42 -9.62 -14.00
CA ASN A 104 -7.95 -10.64 -13.11
C ASN A 104 -6.87 -11.24 -12.18
N ASN A 105 -6.09 -10.37 -11.53
CA ASN A 105 -5.08 -10.75 -10.54
C ASN A 105 -3.89 -11.56 -11.10
N THR A 106 -3.53 -11.36 -12.37
CA THR A 106 -2.43 -12.09 -13.03
C THR A 106 -1.21 -11.24 -13.33
N ARG A 107 -1.33 -9.91 -13.34
CA ARG A 107 -0.26 -9.00 -13.79
C ARG A 107 -0.02 -7.83 -12.86
N ILE A 108 1.22 -7.39 -12.83
CA ILE A 108 1.64 -6.08 -12.33
C ILE A 108 2.12 -5.28 -13.54
N ALA A 109 1.64 -4.06 -13.71
CA ALA A 109 2.13 -3.14 -14.72
C ALA A 109 2.49 -1.79 -14.11
N VAL A 110 3.69 -1.30 -14.38
CA VAL A 110 4.13 0.04 -14.00
C VAL A 110 4.26 0.88 -15.26
N ARG A 111 3.61 2.04 -15.27
CA ARG A 111 3.51 2.91 -16.44
C ARG A 111 3.86 4.34 -16.07
N ARG A 112 4.43 5.06 -17.01
CA ARG A 112 4.52 6.52 -17.01
C ARG A 112 3.69 7.05 -18.17
N TYR A 113 2.94 8.11 -17.96
CA TYR A 113 2.18 8.78 -19.02
C TYR A 113 1.97 10.25 -18.71
N THR A 114 1.60 11.03 -19.73
CA THR A 114 1.11 12.40 -19.56
C THR A 114 -0.40 12.37 -19.40
N ARG A 115 -0.93 13.05 -18.38
CA ARG A 115 -2.37 13.16 -18.13
C ARG A 115 -2.86 14.58 -18.40
N THR A 116 -3.95 14.69 -19.14
CA THR A 116 -4.61 15.97 -19.48
C THR A 116 -6.06 16.06 -18.98
N GLY A 117 -6.53 15.00 -18.33
CA GLY A 117 -7.86 14.94 -17.74
C GLY A 117 -8.11 13.61 -17.02
N PRO A 118 -9.26 13.46 -16.35
CA PRO A 118 -9.61 12.21 -15.67
C PRO A 118 -9.67 11.00 -16.62
N ALA A 119 -10.07 11.19 -17.88
CA ALA A 119 -10.17 10.10 -18.85
C ALA A 119 -9.10 10.12 -19.96
N THR A 120 -8.15 11.05 -19.89
CA THR A 120 -7.26 11.34 -21.03
C THR A 120 -5.79 11.25 -20.63
N THR A 121 -5.10 10.29 -21.24
CA THR A 121 -3.67 10.06 -21.08
C THR A 121 -3.00 9.90 -22.44
N THR A 122 -1.76 10.37 -22.58
CA THR A 122 -0.96 10.26 -23.80
C THR A 122 0.48 9.88 -23.49
N GLY A 123 1.22 9.41 -24.49
CA GLY A 123 2.66 9.11 -24.36
C GLY A 123 2.98 8.05 -23.32
N GLN A 124 2.15 7.00 -23.23
CA GLN A 124 2.35 5.92 -22.27
C GLN A 124 3.66 5.16 -22.55
N ILE A 125 4.45 4.95 -21.50
CA ILE A 125 5.65 4.13 -21.48
C ILE A 125 5.47 3.07 -20.40
N VAL A 126 5.71 1.79 -20.74
CA VAL A 126 5.71 0.69 -19.78
C VAL A 126 7.10 0.58 -19.17
N LEU A 127 7.19 0.79 -17.86
CA LEU A 127 8.44 0.71 -17.09
C LEU A 127 8.67 -0.70 -16.55
N ARG A 128 7.58 -1.44 -16.29
CA ARG A 128 7.61 -2.81 -15.82
C ARG A 128 6.32 -3.53 -16.19
N ASP A 129 6.44 -4.80 -16.59
CA ASP A 129 5.34 -5.74 -16.73
C ASP A 129 5.83 -7.09 -16.19
N GLN A 130 5.13 -7.65 -15.21
CA GLN A 130 5.46 -8.95 -14.64
C GLN A 130 4.21 -9.66 -14.13
N SER A 131 4.32 -10.96 -13.85
CA SER A 131 3.26 -11.71 -13.19
C SER A 131 3.03 -11.21 -11.75
N SER A 132 1.78 -11.13 -11.30
CA SER A 132 1.42 -10.91 -9.89
C SER A 132 1.30 -12.21 -9.10
N LEU A 133 1.08 -13.36 -9.76
CA LEU A 133 0.84 -14.65 -9.10
C LEU A 133 -0.28 -14.61 -8.05
N GLY A 134 -1.40 -13.93 -8.32
CA GLY A 134 -2.50 -13.83 -7.36
C GLY A 134 -2.19 -12.94 -6.14
N LEU A 135 -1.40 -11.88 -6.33
CA LEU A 135 -0.88 -11.04 -5.25
C LEU A 135 -1.95 -10.43 -4.33
N LEU A 136 -3.11 -10.03 -4.87
CA LEU A 136 -4.20 -9.42 -4.09
C LEU A 136 -5.24 -10.46 -3.65
N SER A 137 -5.94 -10.15 -2.58
CA SER A 137 -7.03 -10.96 -2.03
C SER A 137 -8.13 -10.05 -1.50
N GLU A 138 -9.38 -10.43 -1.69
CA GLU A 138 -10.54 -9.76 -1.08
C GLU A 138 -10.72 -10.10 0.41
N PHE A 139 -9.97 -11.06 0.93
CA PHE A 139 -10.08 -11.55 2.32
C PHE A 139 -8.89 -11.17 3.20
N LYS A 140 -7.79 -10.66 2.62
CA LYS A 140 -6.57 -10.31 3.36
C LYS A 140 -5.89 -9.09 2.73
N PRO A 141 -5.65 -8.01 3.50
CA PRO A 141 -4.88 -6.87 3.01
C PRO A 141 -3.46 -7.27 2.62
N LEU A 142 -3.04 -6.91 1.41
CA LEU A 142 -1.63 -6.90 1.03
C LEU A 142 -1.00 -5.63 1.61
N MET A 143 -0.20 -5.78 2.67
CA MET A 143 0.60 -4.69 3.23
C MET A 143 2.02 -4.70 2.65
N PHE A 144 2.50 -3.54 2.22
CA PHE A 144 3.85 -3.39 1.69
C PHE A 144 4.39 -1.97 1.90
N THR A 145 5.72 -1.85 1.83
CA THR A 145 6.41 -0.57 1.82
C THR A 145 6.84 -0.22 0.40
N LEU A 146 6.42 0.94 -0.08
CA LEU A 146 6.91 1.61 -1.27
C LEU A 146 8.14 2.45 -0.89
N ALA A 147 9.31 2.03 -1.32
CA ALA A 147 10.57 2.74 -1.12
C ALA A 147 11.00 3.41 -2.44
N ILE A 148 11.20 4.73 -2.42
CA ILE A 148 11.58 5.54 -3.58
C ILE A 148 12.89 6.25 -3.26
N LYS A 149 13.94 5.94 -4.01
CA LYS A 149 15.24 6.60 -3.89
C LYS A 149 15.32 7.82 -4.79
N SER A 150 16.12 8.80 -4.39
CA SER A 150 16.38 10.02 -5.18
C SER A 150 16.96 9.75 -6.58
N ASN A 151 17.60 8.61 -6.79
CA ASN A 151 18.11 8.18 -8.10
C ASN A 151 17.04 7.54 -9.01
N GLY A 152 15.77 7.56 -8.60
CA GLY A 152 14.65 6.98 -9.35
C GLY A 152 14.41 5.49 -9.10
N SER A 153 15.26 4.81 -8.32
CA SER A 153 15.02 3.39 -7.96
C SER A 153 13.80 3.27 -7.05
N VAL A 154 12.88 2.39 -7.43
CA VAL A 154 11.66 2.11 -6.67
C VAL A 154 11.57 0.63 -6.34
N LYS A 155 11.22 0.32 -5.10
CA LYS A 155 11.02 -1.05 -4.60
C LYS A 155 9.72 -1.14 -3.81
N LEU A 156 8.96 -2.21 -4.03
CA LEU A 156 7.83 -2.57 -3.19
C LEU A 156 8.15 -3.91 -2.49
N THR A 157 8.13 -3.89 -1.17
CA THR A 157 8.44 -5.05 -0.33
C THR A 157 7.28 -5.32 0.61
N LYS A 158 6.77 -6.55 0.63
CA LYS A 158 5.68 -6.92 1.55
C LYS A 158 6.15 -6.79 3.00
N ASP A 159 5.23 -6.50 3.90
CA ASP A 159 5.50 -6.57 5.33
C ASP A 159 6.07 -7.96 5.70
N GLY A 160 7.22 -7.99 6.37
CA GLY A 160 7.89 -9.22 6.79
C GLY A 160 8.84 -9.84 5.76
N ASP A 161 8.73 -9.45 4.48
CA ASP A 161 9.63 -9.93 3.43
C ASP A 161 10.93 -9.11 3.41
N ARG A 162 12.04 -9.77 3.06
CA ARG A 162 13.35 -9.11 2.86
C ARG A 162 13.61 -8.71 1.42
N VAL A 163 12.94 -9.38 0.48
CA VAL A 163 13.14 -9.21 -0.96
C VAL A 163 11.90 -8.51 -1.53
N PRO A 164 12.08 -7.46 -2.35
CA PRO A 164 10.95 -6.79 -2.98
C PRO A 164 10.27 -7.72 -4.00
N PHE A 165 8.94 -7.64 -4.06
CA PHE A 165 8.18 -8.35 -5.09
C PHE A 165 8.11 -7.56 -6.40
N LEU A 166 8.39 -6.26 -6.35
CA LEU A 166 8.43 -5.37 -7.50
C LEU A 166 9.60 -4.39 -7.37
N GLU A 167 10.40 -4.28 -8.42
CA GLU A 167 11.46 -3.29 -8.56
C GLU A 167 11.40 -2.67 -9.96
N PHE A 168 11.58 -1.36 -10.04
CA PHE A 168 11.73 -0.62 -11.30
C PHE A 168 12.51 0.67 -11.06
N SER A 169 12.80 1.41 -12.13
CA SER A 169 13.47 2.72 -12.02
C SER A 169 12.81 3.75 -12.93
N ASP A 170 12.59 4.94 -12.41
CA ASP A 170 12.17 6.11 -13.16
C ASP A 170 12.64 7.39 -12.43
N THR A 171 13.63 8.07 -13.01
CA THR A 171 14.18 9.31 -12.45
C THR A 171 13.19 10.49 -12.47
N THR A 172 12.09 10.36 -13.21
CA THR A 172 11.04 11.40 -13.30
C THR A 172 9.89 11.19 -12.31
N LEU A 173 9.90 10.08 -11.58
CA LEU A 173 8.83 9.74 -10.65
C LEU A 173 8.79 10.73 -9.49
N SER A 174 7.58 11.19 -9.17
CA SER A 174 7.32 12.06 -8.03
C SER A 174 6.23 11.47 -7.15
N SER A 175 6.53 11.31 -5.86
CA SER A 175 5.58 10.90 -4.83
C SER A 175 5.00 12.06 -4.02
N LYS A 176 5.11 13.32 -4.48
CA LYS A 176 4.52 14.48 -3.78
C LYS A 176 3.02 14.34 -3.54
N PHE A 177 2.33 13.70 -4.47
CA PHE A 177 0.92 13.36 -4.34
C PHE A 177 0.67 11.91 -4.71
N VAL A 178 -0.22 11.26 -3.97
CA VAL A 178 -0.69 9.90 -4.24
C VAL A 178 -2.20 9.90 -4.47
N SER A 179 -2.65 9.14 -5.46
CA SER A 179 -4.07 8.87 -5.68
C SER A 179 -4.28 7.37 -5.80
N PHE A 180 -5.48 6.94 -5.43
CA PHE A 180 -5.89 5.55 -5.43
C PHE A 180 -7.08 5.38 -6.34
N ALA A 181 -7.02 4.39 -7.22
CA ALA A 181 -8.04 4.12 -8.21
C ALA A 181 -8.34 2.63 -8.29
N ASN A 182 -9.43 2.30 -8.95
CA ASN A 182 -9.81 0.94 -9.29
C ASN A 182 -10.12 0.84 -10.78
N TRP A 183 -10.09 -0.36 -11.35
CA TRP A 183 -10.53 -0.59 -12.73
C TRP A 183 -12.03 -0.85 -12.78
N ASP A 184 -12.44 -2.10 -12.52
CA ASP A 184 -13.81 -2.61 -12.64
C ASP A 184 -14.37 -3.15 -11.31
N VAL A 185 -13.51 -3.53 -10.36
CA VAL A 185 -13.89 -4.01 -9.02
C VAL A 185 -13.60 -2.96 -7.93
N PRO A 186 -14.36 -2.91 -6.82
CA PRO A 186 -14.02 -2.04 -5.69
C PRO A 186 -12.68 -2.41 -5.04
N VAL A 187 -11.95 -1.40 -4.58
CA VAL A 187 -10.65 -1.57 -3.90
C VAL A 187 -10.61 -0.71 -2.65
N ILE A 188 -10.20 -1.31 -1.52
CA ILE A 188 -9.93 -0.59 -0.28
C ILE A 188 -8.42 -0.40 -0.16
N PHE A 189 -8.00 0.85 -0.03
CA PHE A 189 -6.62 1.23 0.21
C PHE A 189 -6.45 1.65 1.66
N PHE A 190 -5.41 1.12 2.30
CA PHE A 190 -4.92 1.58 3.58
C PHE A 190 -3.64 2.37 3.33
N PHE A 191 -3.54 3.61 3.80
CA PHE A 191 -2.42 4.49 3.50
C PHE A 191 -2.05 5.34 4.70
N ASP A 192 -0.93 6.04 4.61
CA ASP A 192 -0.33 6.74 5.75
C ASP A 192 -0.25 5.81 6.98
N CYS A 193 0.19 4.57 6.75
CA CYS A 193 0.26 3.53 7.75
C CYS A 193 1.54 3.65 8.58
N PRO A 194 1.52 3.40 9.90
CA PRO A 194 2.72 3.31 10.72
C PRO A 194 3.74 2.32 10.12
N LEU A 195 4.97 2.77 9.93
CA LEU A 195 6.06 1.92 9.40
C LEU A 195 6.43 0.84 10.43
N LYS A 196 6.87 -0.32 9.92
CA LYS A 196 7.40 -1.43 10.72
C LYS A 196 8.92 -1.51 10.62
#